data_AF-A0ABD0K256-F1
#
_entry.id   AF-A0ABD0K256-F1
#
_cell.length_a   1.000
_cell.length_b   1.000
_cell.length_c   1.000
_cell.angle_alpha   90.00
_cell.angle_beta   90.00
_cell.angle_gamma   90.00
#
_symmetry.space_group_name_H-M   'P 1'
#
loop_
_entity.id
_entity.type
_entity.pdbx_description
1 polymer ?
#
loop_
_entity_poly.entity_id
_entity_poly.type
_entity_poly.pdbx_seq_one_letter_code
_entity_poly.pdbx_strand_id
1 'polypeptide(L)'
;MTKRRSSPECRRKESVRNRAGMTKRRSSKHYRNKEVVRDRHRRAEKRKRYDYRLSIAPSNACLQKKGVQASIIQQALRGTNSFQDTEWICDTCLRSVKKSVLPYLALANGLEFTVIPLPLVGLTTLEERCISPRIPFMQLRELRRDRQFGIMGNVANVPVDVSATVTSLPMRFADAEAVALKLKRRIRYKSSFTLMTLHQMASKH
;
A
#
# COMPACT_ATOMS: atom_id res chain seq x y z
N MET A 1 2.61 -63.31 -29.91
CA MET A 1 2.49 -61.93 -30.45
C MET A 1 2.81 -60.90 -29.36
N THR A 2 3.34 -59.72 -29.75
CA THR A 2 3.62 -58.50 -28.94
C THR A 2 5.01 -58.33 -28.27
N LYS A 3 6.09 -58.25 -29.07
CA LYS A 3 7.36 -57.56 -28.67
C LYS A 3 7.80 -56.45 -29.65
N ARG A 4 6.92 -55.98 -30.54
CA ARG A 4 7.26 -54.91 -31.51
C ARG A 4 7.40 -53.53 -30.87
N ARG A 5 6.66 -53.20 -29.80
CA ARG A 5 6.67 -51.88 -29.13
C ARG A 5 7.89 -51.61 -28.24
N SER A 6 8.67 -52.64 -27.89
CA SER A 6 9.86 -52.51 -27.03
C SER A 6 11.17 -52.28 -27.79
N SER A 7 11.17 -52.42 -29.13
CA SER A 7 12.37 -52.18 -29.94
C SER A 7 12.75 -50.68 -29.93
N PRO A 8 14.06 -50.34 -29.77
CA PRO A 8 14.55 -48.96 -29.86
C PRO A 8 14.14 -48.25 -31.15
N GLU A 9 14.05 -48.98 -32.26
CA GLU A 9 13.59 -48.42 -33.54
C GLU A 9 12.11 -48.05 -33.52
N CYS A 10 11.27 -48.87 -32.87
CA CYS A 10 9.84 -48.60 -32.75
C CYS A 10 9.62 -47.32 -31.93
N ARG A 11 10.34 -47.16 -30.82
CA ARG A 11 10.31 -45.93 -30.00
C ARG A 11 10.82 -44.71 -30.76
N ARG A 12 11.89 -44.84 -31.56
CA ARG A 12 12.38 -43.72 -32.41
C ARG A 12 11.35 -43.32 -33.45
N LYS A 13 10.76 -44.29 -34.17
CA LYS A 13 9.71 -44.03 -35.17
C LYS A 13 8.46 -43.40 -34.54
N GLU A 14 8.07 -43.85 -33.35
CA GLU A 14 6.96 -43.28 -32.60
C GLU A 14 7.28 -41.86 -32.09
N SER A 15 8.50 -41.62 -31.60
CA SER A 15 8.96 -40.28 -31.19
C SER A 15 8.96 -39.29 -32.35
N VAL A 16 9.44 -39.69 -33.53
CA VAL A 16 9.40 -38.87 -34.76
C VAL A 16 7.96 -38.59 -35.17
N ARG A 17 7.09 -39.60 -35.14
CA ARG A 17 5.66 -39.45 -35.46
C ARG A 17 4.94 -38.52 -34.48
N ASN A 18 5.23 -38.65 -33.19
CA ASN A 18 4.71 -37.79 -32.13
C ASN A 18 5.20 -36.35 -32.31
N ARG A 19 6.48 -36.16 -32.66
CA ARG A 19 7.06 -34.83 -32.94
C ARG A 19 6.41 -34.19 -34.16
N ALA A 20 6.23 -34.93 -35.26
CA ALA A 20 5.52 -34.46 -36.44
C ALA A 20 4.05 -34.11 -36.15
N GLY A 21 3.37 -34.93 -35.34
CA GLY A 21 2.02 -34.67 -34.87
C GLY A 21 1.93 -33.41 -34.01
N MET A 22 2.90 -33.17 -33.11
CA MET A 22 2.98 -31.94 -32.34
C MET A 22 3.23 -30.71 -33.23
N THR A 23 4.10 -30.79 -34.22
CA THR A 23 4.36 -29.68 -35.15
C THR A 23 3.11 -29.30 -35.94
N LYS A 24 2.35 -30.29 -36.44
CA LYS A 24 1.06 -30.06 -37.12
C LYS A 24 -0.01 -29.50 -36.18
N ARG A 25 -0.06 -29.93 -34.91
CA ARG A 25 -0.95 -29.31 -33.91
C ARG A 25 -0.56 -27.86 -33.63
N ARG A 26 0.74 -27.57 -33.50
CA ARG A 26 1.26 -26.21 -33.28
C ARG A 26 1.06 -25.27 -34.47
N SER A 27 0.91 -25.76 -35.70
CA SER A 27 0.58 -24.90 -36.85
C SER A 27 -0.93 -24.58 -36.94
N SER A 28 -1.80 -25.37 -36.28
CA SER A 28 -3.24 -25.12 -36.25
C SER A 28 -3.60 -23.91 -35.37
N LYS A 29 -4.27 -22.92 -35.96
CA LYS A 29 -4.78 -21.71 -35.28
C LYS A 29 -5.72 -22.05 -34.10
N HIS A 30 -6.55 -23.08 -34.27
CA HIS A 30 -7.48 -23.56 -33.22
C HIS A 30 -6.75 -24.10 -32.00
N TYR A 31 -5.71 -24.91 -32.22
CA TYR A 31 -4.89 -25.46 -31.14
C TYR A 31 -4.13 -24.36 -30.39
N ARG A 32 -3.53 -23.40 -31.12
CA ARG A 32 -2.88 -22.21 -30.51
C ARG A 32 -3.87 -21.42 -29.65
N ASN A 33 -5.08 -21.13 -30.14
CA ASN A 33 -6.09 -20.43 -29.34
C ASN A 33 -6.49 -21.22 -28.08
N LYS A 34 -6.71 -22.53 -28.18
CA LYS A 34 -7.02 -23.40 -27.02
C LYS A 34 -5.87 -23.48 -26.01
N GLU A 35 -4.61 -23.50 -26.47
CA GLU A 35 -3.46 -23.40 -25.57
C GLU A 35 -3.39 -22.04 -24.90
N VAL A 36 -3.52 -20.94 -25.65
CA VAL A 36 -3.50 -19.58 -25.10
C VAL A 36 -4.59 -19.38 -24.04
N VAL A 37 -5.80 -19.91 -24.28
CA VAL A 37 -6.90 -19.86 -23.30
C VAL A 37 -6.56 -20.68 -22.04
N ARG A 38 -6.03 -21.91 -22.18
CA ARG A 38 -5.58 -22.70 -21.02
C ARG A 38 -4.45 -22.02 -20.26
N ASP A 39 -3.53 -21.38 -20.97
CA ASP A 39 -2.40 -20.69 -20.38
C ASP A 39 -2.84 -19.39 -19.70
N ARG A 40 -3.88 -18.72 -20.20
CA ARG A 40 -4.58 -17.63 -19.49
C ARG A 40 -5.25 -18.14 -18.21
N HIS A 41 -5.99 -19.26 -18.25
CA HIS A 41 -6.58 -19.87 -17.06
C HIS A 41 -5.53 -20.27 -16.02
N ARG A 42 -4.43 -20.91 -16.46
CA ARG A 42 -3.30 -21.27 -15.58
C ARG A 42 -2.63 -20.04 -14.96
N ARG A 43 -2.45 -18.97 -15.74
CA ARG A 43 -1.94 -17.69 -15.21
C ARG A 43 -2.94 -17.07 -14.23
N ALA A 44 -4.25 -17.15 -14.48
CA ALA A 44 -5.29 -16.68 -13.57
C ALA A 44 -5.35 -17.49 -12.26
N GLU A 45 -5.20 -18.81 -12.31
CA GLU A 45 -5.09 -19.66 -11.12
C GLU A 45 -3.80 -19.41 -10.33
N LYS A 46 -2.67 -19.24 -11.03
CA LYS A 46 -1.43 -18.80 -10.38
C LYS A 46 -1.60 -17.42 -9.74
N ARG A 47 -2.30 -16.48 -10.38
CA ARG A 47 -2.65 -15.17 -9.81
C ARG A 47 -3.53 -15.31 -8.57
N LYS A 48 -4.53 -16.20 -8.55
CA LYS A 48 -5.31 -16.52 -7.33
C LYS A 48 -4.45 -17.04 -6.18
N ARG A 49 -3.26 -17.58 -6.48
CA ARG A 49 -2.26 -18.04 -5.48
C ARG A 49 -1.35 -16.92 -4.97
N TYR A 50 -1.23 -15.81 -5.71
CA TYR A 50 -0.45 -14.61 -5.36
C TYR A 50 -1.31 -13.42 -4.95
N ASP A 51 -2.62 -13.46 -5.20
CA ASP A 51 -3.58 -12.71 -4.41
C ASP A 51 -3.42 -13.25 -3.00
N TYR A 52 -2.72 -12.47 -2.19
CA TYR A 52 -2.89 -12.44 -0.75
C TYR A 52 -4.38 -12.17 -0.49
N ARG A 53 -5.25 -13.15 -0.69
CA ARG A 53 -6.44 -13.19 0.12
C ARG A 53 -5.88 -13.21 1.53
N LEU A 54 -6.03 -12.10 2.25
CA LEU A 54 -6.13 -12.14 3.69
C LEU A 54 -7.22 -13.17 3.93
N SER A 55 -6.84 -14.43 4.07
CA SER A 55 -7.75 -15.52 4.37
C SER A 55 -8.05 -15.31 5.83
N ILE A 56 -9.17 -14.63 6.06
CA ILE A 56 -9.65 -14.25 7.38
C ILE A 56 -10.57 -15.37 7.85
N ALA A 57 -10.39 -15.82 9.08
CA ALA A 57 -11.25 -16.80 9.73
C ALA A 57 -11.95 -16.15 10.92
N PRO A 58 -13.20 -16.51 11.22
CA PRO A 58 -13.87 -16.05 12.43
C PRO A 58 -13.12 -16.57 13.67
N SER A 59 -12.81 -15.68 14.62
CA SER A 59 -11.99 -15.99 15.80
C SER A 59 -12.62 -17.10 16.65
N ASN A 60 -13.93 -17.01 16.86
CA ASN A 60 -14.71 -17.90 17.73
C ASN A 60 -14.67 -19.37 17.26
N ALA A 61 -14.75 -19.62 15.96
CA ALA A 61 -14.77 -20.99 15.42
C ALA A 61 -13.39 -21.69 15.47
N CYS A 62 -12.29 -20.92 15.48
CA CYS A 62 -10.94 -21.45 15.33
C CYS A 62 -10.13 -21.52 16.64
N LEU A 63 -10.43 -20.66 17.62
CA LEU A 63 -9.65 -20.53 18.86
C LEU A 63 -10.19 -21.38 20.01
N GLN A 64 -11.51 -21.61 20.07
CA GLN A 64 -12.15 -22.39 21.13
C GLN A 64 -11.91 -23.91 21.02
N LYS A 65 -11.39 -24.41 19.89
CA LYS A 65 -11.25 -25.85 19.60
C LYS A 65 -9.87 -26.45 19.89
N LYS A 66 -8.88 -25.67 20.32
CA LYS A 66 -7.54 -26.18 20.68
C LYS A 66 -7.06 -25.46 21.93
N GLY A 67 -6.39 -26.18 22.84
CA GLY A 67 -5.89 -25.71 24.14
C GLY A 67 -4.85 -24.59 24.07
N VAL A 68 -5.25 -23.46 23.48
CA VAL A 68 -4.50 -22.21 23.44
C VAL A 68 -4.79 -21.47 24.73
N GLN A 69 -3.75 -20.88 25.33
CA GLN A 69 -3.89 -20.09 26.54
C GLN A 69 -4.78 -18.87 26.30
N ALA A 70 -5.75 -18.65 27.19
CA ALA A 70 -6.70 -17.53 27.10
C ALA A 70 -6.00 -16.16 27.13
N SER A 71 -4.89 -16.04 27.85
CA SER A 71 -4.06 -14.81 27.93
C SER A 71 -3.54 -14.37 26.55
N ILE A 72 -3.05 -15.30 25.74
CA ILE A 72 -2.51 -15.02 24.40
C ILE A 72 -3.64 -14.61 23.45
N ILE A 73 -4.82 -15.19 23.61
CA ILE A 73 -5.99 -14.84 22.80
C ILE A 73 -6.40 -13.39 23.09
N GLN A 74 -6.46 -13.00 24.37
CA GLN A 74 -6.81 -11.63 24.77
C GLN A 74 -5.75 -10.59 24.35
N GLN A 75 -4.47 -10.96 24.28
CA GLN A 75 -3.42 -10.06 23.80
C GLN A 75 -3.37 -9.97 22.26
N ALA A 76 -3.79 -11.03 21.57
CA ALA A 76 -3.81 -11.08 20.11
C ALA A 76 -5.08 -10.46 19.50
N LEU A 77 -6.21 -10.49 20.22
CA LEU A 77 -7.50 -9.94 19.81
C LEU A 77 -7.82 -8.67 20.58
N ARG A 78 -8.56 -7.74 19.96
CA ARG A 78 -8.86 -6.41 20.53
C ARG A 78 -10.26 -6.29 21.13
N GLY A 79 -11.12 -7.29 21.03
CA GLY A 79 -12.54 -7.13 21.39
C GLY A 79 -13.33 -6.35 20.33
N THR A 80 -12.75 -6.10 19.14
CA THR A 80 -13.37 -5.26 18.10
C THR A 80 -14.14 -6.13 17.11
N ASN A 81 -15.45 -6.03 17.18
CA ASN A 81 -16.35 -6.69 16.24
C ASN A 81 -16.28 -6.03 14.85
N SER A 82 -16.30 -6.84 13.79
CA SER A 82 -16.34 -6.36 12.40
C SER A 82 -17.72 -6.67 11.79
N PHE A 83 -17.76 -6.91 10.47
CA PHE A 83 -18.98 -7.31 9.77
C PHE A 83 -19.65 -8.51 10.46
N GLN A 84 -20.96 -8.41 10.71
CA GLN A 84 -21.80 -9.41 11.40
C GLN A 84 -21.42 -9.68 12.86
N ASP A 85 -21.00 -8.66 13.60
CA ASP A 85 -20.67 -8.75 15.04
C ASP A 85 -19.68 -9.86 15.39
N THR A 86 -18.86 -10.24 14.40
CA THR A 86 -17.87 -11.30 14.54
C THR A 86 -16.50 -10.70 14.60
N GLU A 87 -15.68 -11.22 15.50
CA GLU A 87 -14.25 -10.96 15.49
C GLU A 87 -13.56 -11.86 14.47
N TRP A 88 -12.57 -11.30 13.80
CA TRP A 88 -11.91 -11.94 12.68
C TRP A 88 -10.40 -11.95 12.89
N ILE A 89 -9.75 -13.07 12.59
CA ILE A 89 -8.30 -13.23 12.68
C ILE A 89 -7.76 -13.70 11.32
N CYS A 90 -6.67 -13.08 10.86
CA CYS A 90 -6.01 -13.54 9.64
C CYS A 90 -5.29 -14.88 9.88
N ASP A 91 -5.12 -15.67 8.83
CA ASP A 91 -4.51 -17.01 8.94
C ASP A 91 -3.08 -16.98 9.50
N THR A 92 -2.31 -15.92 9.23
CA THR A 92 -0.95 -15.76 9.78
C THR A 92 -0.97 -15.60 11.30
N CYS A 93 -1.80 -14.70 11.83
CA CYS A 93 -1.97 -14.53 13.27
C CYS A 93 -2.56 -15.79 13.90
N LEU A 94 -3.52 -16.44 13.24
CA LEU A 94 -4.12 -17.68 13.72
C LEU A 94 -3.07 -18.81 13.86
N ARG A 95 -2.12 -18.93 12.94
CA ARG A 95 -1.03 -19.92 13.02
C ARG A 95 -0.12 -19.67 14.22
N SER A 96 0.17 -18.41 14.54
CA SER A 96 0.98 -18.06 15.73
C SER A 96 0.23 -18.36 17.02
N VAL A 97 -1.04 -17.95 17.10
CA VAL A 97 -1.89 -18.17 18.28
C VAL A 97 -2.10 -19.67 18.53
N LYS A 98 -2.27 -20.48 17.48
CA LYS A 98 -2.33 -21.96 17.60
C LYS A 98 -1.07 -22.59 18.19
N LYS A 99 0.08 -21.93 18.10
CA LYS A 99 1.36 -22.37 18.68
C LYS A 99 1.58 -21.79 20.09
N SER A 100 0.57 -21.16 20.69
CA SER A 100 0.70 -20.41 21.94
C SER A 100 1.83 -19.37 21.88
N VAL A 101 1.97 -18.68 20.74
CA VAL A 101 2.90 -17.56 20.57
C VAL A 101 2.13 -16.34 20.11
N LEU A 102 2.45 -15.19 20.69
CA LEU A 102 1.86 -13.92 20.30
C LEU A 102 2.28 -13.56 18.86
N PRO A 103 1.36 -13.17 17.96
CA PRO A 103 1.71 -12.76 16.60
C PRO A 103 2.74 -11.62 16.61
N TYR A 104 3.72 -11.66 15.71
CA TYR A 104 4.76 -10.61 15.64
C TYR A 104 4.18 -9.21 15.48
N LEU A 105 3.13 -9.08 14.66
CA LEU A 105 2.42 -7.82 14.40
C LEU A 105 1.27 -7.55 15.39
N ALA A 106 1.27 -8.17 16.57
CA ALA A 106 0.30 -7.86 17.62
C ALA A 106 0.61 -6.50 18.27
N LEU A 107 -0.43 -5.72 18.58
CA LEU A 107 -0.29 -4.43 19.28
C LEU A 107 0.42 -4.57 20.62
N ALA A 108 0.17 -5.68 21.33
CA ALA A 108 0.82 -6.02 22.60
C ALA A 108 2.36 -6.14 22.50
N ASN A 109 2.94 -6.26 21.30
CA ASN A 109 4.39 -6.20 21.08
C ASN A 109 4.93 -4.77 20.97
N GLY A 110 4.28 -3.78 21.59
CA GLY A 110 4.70 -2.37 21.49
C GLY A 110 4.43 -1.74 20.12
N LEU A 111 3.48 -2.29 19.36
CA LEU A 111 2.98 -1.70 18.12
C LEU A 111 1.74 -0.82 18.38
N GLU A 112 1.38 -0.61 19.65
CA GLU A 112 0.32 0.30 20.04
C GLU A 112 0.67 1.74 19.69
N PHE A 113 -0.29 2.46 19.11
CA PHE A 113 -0.14 3.88 18.84
C PHE A 113 -0.16 4.63 20.16
N THR A 114 0.82 5.49 20.38
CA THR A 114 0.81 6.44 21.50
C THR A 114 -0.43 7.32 21.41
N VAL A 115 -1.04 7.61 22.55
CA VAL A 115 -2.16 8.56 22.62
C VAL A 115 -1.70 9.89 22.04
N ILE A 116 -2.47 10.42 21.09
CA ILE A 116 -2.18 11.73 20.49
C ILE A 116 -2.40 12.78 21.60
N PRO A 117 -1.40 13.62 21.92
CA PRO A 117 -1.54 14.70 22.89
C PRO A 117 -2.74 15.59 22.55
N LEU A 118 -3.52 15.99 23.57
CA LEU A 118 -4.71 16.86 23.40
C LEU A 118 -4.50 18.07 22.47
N PRO A 119 -3.37 18.82 22.53
CA PRO A 119 -3.14 19.96 21.65
C PRO A 119 -3.01 19.60 20.16
N LEU A 120 -2.69 18.34 19.85
CA LEU A 120 -2.55 17.83 18.49
C LEU A 120 -3.84 17.17 17.98
N VAL A 121 -4.84 16.99 18.84
CA VAL A 121 -6.13 16.41 18.46
C VAL A 121 -6.94 17.46 17.70
N GLY A 122 -7.35 17.14 16.48
CA GLY A 122 -8.23 18.00 15.68
C GLY A 122 -7.51 18.99 14.77
N LEU A 123 -6.19 18.89 14.62
CA LEU A 123 -5.47 19.66 13.61
C LEU A 123 -5.95 19.30 12.20
N THR A 124 -5.99 20.30 11.33
CA THR A 124 -6.19 20.09 9.90
C THR A 124 -4.97 19.42 9.29
N THR A 125 -5.15 18.74 8.16
CA THR A 125 -4.04 18.09 7.44
C THR A 125 -2.93 19.08 7.03
N LEU A 126 -3.27 20.37 6.92
CA LEU A 126 -2.31 21.44 6.67
C LEU A 126 -1.52 21.78 7.93
N GLU A 127 -2.20 22.01 9.06
CA GLU A 127 -1.56 22.33 10.33
C GLU A 127 -0.66 21.19 10.81
N GLU A 128 -1.09 19.93 10.68
CA GLU A 128 -0.27 18.76 10.96
C GLU A 128 1.05 18.79 10.18
N ARG A 129 1.01 19.17 8.90
CA ARG A 129 2.20 19.29 8.05
C ARG A 129 3.09 20.47 8.44
N CYS A 130 2.49 21.57 8.91
CA CYS A 130 3.23 22.76 9.34
C CYS A 130 4.04 22.51 10.62
N ILE A 131 3.52 21.70 11.54
CA ILE A 131 4.19 21.41 12.82
C ILE A 131 5.01 20.12 12.81
N SER A 132 4.90 19.30 11.74
CA SER A 132 5.64 18.04 11.65
C SER A 132 7.15 18.31 11.63
N PRO A 133 7.94 17.72 12.55
CA PRO A 133 9.39 17.88 12.59
C PRO A 133 10.12 17.27 11.37
N ARG A 134 9.37 16.55 10.52
CA ARG A 134 9.85 15.73 9.42
C ARG A 134 8.91 15.88 8.24
N ILE A 135 9.41 16.38 7.13
CA ILE A 135 8.65 16.49 5.88
C ILE A 135 9.16 15.40 4.93
N PRO A 136 8.38 14.35 4.67
CA PRO A 136 8.80 13.30 3.75
C PRO A 136 8.66 13.79 2.31
N PHE A 137 9.77 13.77 1.57
CA PHE A 137 9.74 13.96 0.13
C PHE A 137 9.58 12.60 -0.55
N MET A 138 8.49 12.43 -1.28
CA MET A 138 8.17 11.19 -2.00
C MET A 138 7.90 11.51 -3.47
N GLN A 139 8.53 10.75 -4.36
CA GLN A 139 8.21 10.83 -5.78
C GLN A 139 7.05 9.89 -6.11
N LEU A 140 5.90 10.45 -6.48
CA LEU A 140 4.81 9.70 -7.08
C LEU A 140 5.13 9.45 -8.56
N ARG A 141 5.07 8.19 -8.98
CA ARG A 141 5.23 7.78 -10.39
C ARG A 141 4.09 6.87 -10.79
N GLU A 142 3.71 6.93 -12.06
CA GLU A 142 2.76 5.97 -12.63
C GLU A 142 3.36 4.57 -12.56
N LEU A 143 2.61 3.66 -11.95
CA LEU A 143 2.93 2.24 -12.00
C LEU A 143 2.61 1.72 -13.40
N ARG A 144 3.51 0.90 -13.94
CA ARG A 144 3.43 0.35 -15.31
C ARG A 144 2.13 -0.42 -15.61
N ARG A 145 1.34 -0.75 -14.59
CA ARG A 145 0.08 -1.46 -14.72
C ARG A 145 -0.96 -0.72 -13.89
N ASP A 146 -2.08 -0.41 -14.54
CA ASP A 146 -3.36 -0.01 -13.94
C ASP A 146 -3.60 1.47 -13.61
N ARG A 147 -2.87 2.43 -14.19
CA ARG A 147 -3.05 3.90 -13.96
C ARG A 147 -2.98 4.29 -12.47
N GLN A 148 -2.43 3.42 -11.64
CA GLN A 148 -2.21 3.68 -10.22
C GLN A 148 -0.89 4.42 -10.06
N PHE A 149 -0.83 5.38 -9.14
CA PHE A 149 0.41 6.02 -8.74
C PHE A 149 1.03 5.25 -7.59
N GLY A 150 2.33 4.98 -7.69
CA GLY A 150 3.13 4.36 -6.63
C GLY A 150 4.24 5.30 -6.20
N ILE A 151 4.69 5.13 -4.96
CA ILE A 151 5.89 5.79 -4.46
C ILE A 151 7.09 4.96 -4.92
N MET A 152 7.94 5.55 -5.75
CA MET A 152 9.13 4.88 -6.30
C MET A 152 10.38 5.70 -5.99
N GLY A 153 11.38 5.06 -5.38
CA GLY A 153 12.66 5.68 -5.02
C GLY A 153 12.83 5.91 -3.52
N ASN A 154 13.90 6.61 -3.15
CA ASN A 154 14.23 6.88 -1.76
C ASN A 154 13.27 7.93 -1.18
N VAL A 155 12.74 7.65 0.00
CA VAL A 155 12.04 8.66 0.81
C VAL A 155 13.11 9.47 1.54
N ALA A 156 13.27 10.74 1.19
CA ALA A 156 14.16 11.64 1.91
C ALA A 156 13.39 12.25 3.08
N ASN A 157 13.82 11.91 4.29
CA ASN A 157 13.31 12.51 5.51
C ASN A 157 14.27 13.60 5.97
N VAL A 158 13.89 14.86 5.77
CA VAL A 158 14.72 16.00 6.17
C VAL A 158 14.26 16.46 7.55
N PRO A 159 15.15 16.48 8.57
CA PRO A 159 14.82 17.09 9.85
C PRO A 159 14.61 18.60 9.63
N VAL A 160 13.50 19.12 10.11
CA VAL A 160 13.19 20.54 10.05
C VAL A 160 13.21 21.07 11.48
N ASP A 161 13.98 22.13 11.72
CA ASP A 161 13.84 22.89 12.94
C ASP A 161 12.53 23.69 12.86
N VAL A 162 11.52 23.18 13.56
CA VAL A 162 10.16 23.76 13.61
C VAL A 162 10.00 24.76 14.75
N SER A 163 11.03 25.03 15.56
CA SER A 163 10.92 25.91 16.73
C SER A 163 10.55 27.35 16.34
N ALA A 164 11.23 27.90 15.33
CA ALA A 164 10.98 29.24 14.81
C ALA A 164 9.61 29.37 14.12
N THR A 165 9.15 28.34 13.39
CA THR A 165 7.85 28.38 12.70
C THR A 165 6.69 28.22 13.67
N VAL A 166 6.81 27.35 14.67
CA VAL A 166 5.76 27.16 15.69
C VAL A 166 5.61 28.41 16.57
N THR A 167 6.71 29.06 16.94
CA THR A 167 6.68 30.29 17.75
C THR A 167 6.20 31.52 16.98
N SER A 168 6.38 31.54 15.66
CA SER A 168 5.98 32.66 14.81
C SER A 168 4.54 32.55 14.27
N LEU A 169 3.82 31.44 14.46
CA LEU A 169 2.43 31.30 14.01
C LEU A 169 1.43 31.76 15.09
N PRO A 170 0.36 32.53 14.74
CA PRO A 170 0.15 33.26 13.48
C PRO A 170 1.07 34.49 13.39
N MET A 171 1.81 34.61 12.28
CA MET A 171 2.77 35.71 12.09
C MET A 171 2.04 37.05 12.11
N ARG A 172 2.52 37.97 12.95
CA ARG A 172 2.02 39.34 12.93
C ARG A 172 2.47 39.99 11.63
N PHE A 173 1.63 40.82 11.03
CA PHE A 173 1.96 41.55 9.79
C PHE A 173 3.24 42.39 9.89
N ALA A 174 3.56 42.90 11.08
CA ALA A 174 4.80 43.64 11.33
C ALA A 174 6.04 42.75 11.20
N ASP A 175 5.93 41.48 11.59
CA ASP A 175 7.05 40.53 11.62
C ASP A 175 7.21 39.79 10.28
N ALA A 176 6.20 39.84 9.42
CA ALA A 176 6.19 39.15 8.13
C ALA A 176 6.98 39.88 7.02
N GLU A 177 7.61 41.03 7.31
CA GLU A 177 8.27 41.93 6.33
C GLU A 177 7.42 42.13 5.06
N ALA A 178 6.11 42.20 5.27
CA ALA A 178 5.11 42.16 4.21
C ALA A 178 4.52 43.55 3.99
N VAL A 179 4.64 44.06 2.77
CA VAL A 179 4.08 45.35 2.37
C VAL A 179 2.75 45.12 1.66
N ALA A 180 1.67 45.64 2.24
CA ALA A 180 0.36 45.63 1.60
C ALA A 180 0.26 46.77 0.57
N LEU A 181 0.12 46.42 -0.71
CA LEU A 181 -0.04 47.37 -1.81
C LEU A 181 -1.50 47.47 -2.25
N LYS A 182 -1.99 48.71 -2.38
CA LYS A 182 -3.29 49.02 -2.99
C LYS A 182 -3.10 49.33 -4.48
N LEU A 183 -3.45 48.39 -5.35
CA LEU A 183 -3.33 48.55 -6.79
C LEU A 183 -4.60 49.17 -7.36
N LYS A 184 -4.43 50.28 -8.09
CA LYS A 184 -5.49 50.95 -8.85
C LYS A 184 -5.30 50.66 -10.33
N ARG A 185 -6.40 50.38 -11.06
CA ARG A 185 -6.35 50.20 -12.52
C ARG A 185 -5.91 51.46 -13.27
N ARG A 186 -6.25 52.64 -12.74
CA ARG A 186 -5.83 53.96 -13.24
C ARG A 186 -5.63 54.88 -12.04
N ILE A 187 -4.63 55.77 -12.10
CA ILE A 187 -4.27 56.69 -11.00
C ILE A 187 -5.47 57.55 -10.55
N ARG A 188 -6.30 57.99 -11.50
CA ARG A 188 -7.49 58.82 -11.27
C ARG A 188 -8.63 58.15 -10.49
N TYR A 189 -8.57 56.84 -10.26
CA TYR A 189 -9.65 56.13 -9.55
C TYR A 189 -9.54 56.34 -8.05
N LYS A 190 -10.68 56.55 -7.39
CA LYS A 190 -10.74 56.73 -5.92
C LYS A 190 -10.62 55.40 -5.17
N SER A 191 -11.26 54.35 -5.68
CA SER A 191 -11.20 53.00 -5.11
C SER A 191 -10.05 52.15 -5.69
N SER A 192 -9.51 51.27 -4.87
CA SER A 192 -8.55 50.24 -5.29
C SER A 192 -9.27 49.10 -5.99
N PHE A 193 -8.62 48.52 -7.01
CA PHE A 193 -9.12 47.32 -7.68
C PHE A 193 -8.69 46.05 -6.95
N THR A 194 -7.48 46.03 -6.39
CA THR A 194 -6.94 44.86 -5.70
C THR A 194 -6.01 45.28 -4.57
N LEU A 195 -6.04 44.53 -3.48
CA LEU A 195 -5.04 44.54 -2.41
C LEU A 195 -4.14 43.33 -2.61
N MET A 196 -2.84 43.56 -2.68
CA MET A 196 -1.84 42.50 -2.83
C MET A 196 -0.79 42.66 -1.74
N THR A 197 -0.41 41.56 -1.12
CA THR A 197 0.66 41.53 -0.11
C THR A 197 1.94 41.04 -0.76
N LEU A 198 2.98 41.86 -0.76
CA LEU A 198 4.32 41.48 -1.23
C LEU A 198 5.21 41.23 -0.01
N HIS A 199 5.91 40.10 0.01
CA HIS A 199 6.94 39.83 1.01
C HIS A 199 8.26 40.37 0.47
N GLN A 200 8.97 41.16 1.29
CA GLN A 200 10.29 41.63 0.93
C GLN A 200 11.25 40.44 0.87
N MET A 201 11.88 40.21 -0.28
CA MET A 201 12.94 39.20 -0.37
C MET A 201 14.21 39.79 0.20
N ALA A 202 14.76 39.16 1.24
CA ALA A 202 16.04 39.55 1.82
C ALA A 202 17.12 39.60 0.72
N SER A 203 17.74 40.77 0.55
CA SER A 203 18.91 40.96 -0.32
C SER A 203 20.05 40.16 0.27
N LYS A 204 20.45 39.04 -0.38
CA LYS A 204 21.64 38.30 0.03
C LYS A 204 22.86 39.16 -0.28
N HIS A 205 23.44 39.79 0.74
CA HIS A 205 24.78 40.36 0.72
C HIS A 205 25.82 39.28 1.05
#